data_AF-A0A5C6MLY0-F1
#
_entry.id   AF-A0A5C6MLY0-F1
#
_cell.length_a   1.000
_cell.length_b   1.000
_cell.length_c   1.000
_cell.angle_alpha   90.00
_cell.angle_beta   90.00
_cell.angle_gamma   90.00
#
_symmetry.space_group_name_H-M   'P 1'
#
loop_
_entity.id
_entity.type
_entity.pdbx_description
1 polymer ?
#
loop_
_entity_poly.entity_id
_entity_poly.type
_entity_poly.pdbx_seq_one_letter_code
_entity_poly.pdbx_strand_id
1 'polypeptide(L)'
;MTTLTRQDLNFGQVVADILCEFLEVAIHLILYVREVYPSGIFQKRKKYNVPVQMSCHPELNQYIQDTLHCMKPLIEKNDAEKVVVVIMDKEHRPVERFVFEISQPTLLSISSDSLLSHVEQLLRAFILKISVCDAVLNNNPPGCSFSVLVHTREAATRSMEKVQVIKDFPWIVADEQEVHMKEPRLIPLKTMTSDIVKEFRKCLQQLLVQSQFSLGCALSCSLHFLHEGAIHRWLCLILAAALSWFLARKARLLLRHVMALFELHSSQRYCGICISLLTSGHCLLPMLYKAMTIAFSVAVVASVSIINRHFLSATEALRFWTPLTICYTLLVVYMQEEQHRLPSGQAVLNTVVVRLGGLTVLMLTVGRWADVLHILICFLGEASCLLPTMDLLDAASSQDEEDYTQYTREHGRRPLKQKTQNLR
;
A
#
# COMPACT_ATOMS: atom_id res chain seq x y z
N MET A 1 3.41 -30.48 8.87
CA MET A 1 1.99 -30.64 8.49
C MET A 1 1.44 -29.26 8.16
N THR A 2 1.38 -28.95 6.87
CA THR A 2 0.90 -27.68 6.32
C THR A 2 -0.63 -27.69 6.30
N THR A 3 -1.24 -26.91 7.18
CA THR A 3 -2.67 -26.58 7.13
C THR A 3 -2.90 -25.61 5.97
N LEU A 4 -3.08 -26.14 4.76
CA LEU A 4 -3.68 -25.41 3.64
C LEU A 4 -5.16 -25.20 3.98
N THR A 5 -5.51 -23.98 4.38
CA THR A 5 -6.89 -23.64 4.70
C THR A 5 -7.68 -23.45 3.40
N ARG A 6 -8.89 -24.01 3.36
CA ARG A 6 -9.81 -24.00 2.20
C ARG A 6 -10.15 -22.60 1.64
N GLN A 7 -9.81 -21.52 2.36
CA GLN A 7 -9.96 -20.13 1.93
C GLN A 7 -8.85 -19.66 0.96
N ASP A 8 -7.63 -20.22 1.06
CA ASP A 8 -6.49 -19.82 0.23
C ASP A 8 -6.70 -20.18 -1.25
N LEU A 9 -7.44 -21.28 -1.51
CA LEU A 9 -7.76 -21.78 -2.85
C LEU A 9 -8.69 -20.85 -3.66
N ASN A 10 -9.57 -20.08 -3.00
CA ASN A 10 -10.50 -19.19 -3.70
C ASN A 10 -9.86 -17.83 -4.06
N PHE A 11 -8.89 -17.35 -3.27
CA PHE A 11 -8.29 -16.04 -3.50
C PHE A 11 -7.42 -16.02 -4.76
N GLY A 12 -6.54 -17.02 -4.93
CA GLY A 12 -5.70 -17.14 -6.13
C GLY A 12 -6.53 -17.23 -7.41
N GLN A 13 -7.67 -17.94 -7.36
CA GLN A 13 -8.61 -18.05 -8.48
C GLN A 13 -9.27 -16.71 -8.83
N VAL A 14 -9.79 -15.98 -7.84
CA VAL A 14 -10.41 -14.65 -8.06
C VAL A 14 -9.40 -13.66 -8.63
N VAL A 15 -8.17 -13.63 -8.09
CA VAL A 15 -7.11 -12.76 -8.60
C VAL A 15 -6.74 -13.14 -10.03
N ALA A 16 -6.60 -14.43 -10.33
CA ALA A 16 -6.31 -14.90 -11.68
C ALA A 16 -7.42 -14.54 -12.67
N ASP A 17 -8.69 -14.67 -12.28
CA ASP A 17 -9.84 -14.28 -13.12
C ASP A 17 -9.82 -12.78 -13.46
N ILE A 18 -9.61 -11.93 -12.45
CA ILE A 18 -9.53 -10.47 -12.64
C ILE A 18 -8.35 -10.09 -13.54
N LEU A 19 -7.18 -10.70 -13.31
CA LEU A 19 -5.99 -10.43 -14.10
C LEU A 19 -6.13 -10.93 -15.55
N CYS A 20 -6.71 -12.10 -15.77
CA CYS A 20 -6.95 -12.61 -17.13
C CYS A 20 -7.95 -11.72 -17.89
N GLU A 21 -9.05 -11.29 -17.27
CA GLU A 21 -9.99 -10.35 -17.89
C GLU A 21 -9.29 -9.03 -18.26
N PHE A 22 -8.44 -8.52 -17.36
CA PHE A 22 -7.67 -7.30 -17.61
C PHE A 22 -6.68 -7.46 -18.75
N LEU A 23 -5.90 -8.56 -18.76
CA LEU A 23 -4.93 -8.84 -19.80
C LEU A 23 -5.59 -9.01 -21.16
N GLU A 24 -6.77 -9.64 -21.24
CA GLU A 24 -7.56 -9.73 -22.48
C GLU A 24 -7.85 -8.33 -23.04
N VAL A 25 -8.43 -7.45 -22.21
CA VAL A 25 -8.78 -6.09 -22.61
C VAL A 25 -7.52 -5.28 -22.98
N ALA A 26 -6.44 -5.43 -22.20
CA ALA A 26 -5.18 -4.73 -22.44
C ALA A 26 -4.51 -5.19 -23.75
N ILE A 27 -4.49 -6.48 -24.04
CA ILE A 27 -3.94 -7.04 -25.29
C ILE A 27 -4.71 -6.49 -26.48
N HIS A 28 -6.05 -6.58 -26.48
CA HIS A 28 -6.85 -6.01 -27.57
C HIS A 28 -6.59 -4.52 -27.78
N LEU A 29 -6.48 -3.75 -26.70
CA LEU A 29 -6.22 -2.32 -26.78
C LEU A 29 -4.81 -2.01 -27.31
N ILE A 30 -3.79 -2.78 -26.90
CA ILE A 30 -2.43 -2.65 -27.44
C ILE A 30 -2.42 -2.92 -28.95
N LEU A 31 -3.05 -4.01 -29.39
CA LEU A 31 -3.11 -4.38 -30.81
C LEU A 31 -3.80 -3.29 -31.67
N TYR A 32 -4.79 -2.61 -31.09
CA TYR A 32 -5.47 -1.48 -31.72
C TYR A 32 -4.58 -0.22 -31.78
N VAL A 33 -4.06 0.24 -30.62
CA VAL A 33 -3.32 1.52 -30.51
C VAL A 33 -1.98 1.45 -31.24
N ARG A 34 -1.37 0.26 -31.34
CA ARG A 34 -0.10 0.04 -32.03
C ARG A 34 -0.28 -0.42 -33.48
N GLU A 35 -1.52 -0.41 -33.99
CA GLU A 35 -1.90 -0.72 -35.37
C GLU A 35 -1.35 -2.07 -35.86
N VAL A 36 -1.27 -3.07 -34.98
CA VAL A 36 -0.81 -4.43 -35.34
C VAL A 36 -1.84 -5.10 -36.26
N TYR A 37 -3.12 -4.79 -36.04
CA TYR A 37 -4.22 -5.21 -36.90
C TYR A 37 -5.03 -4.00 -37.40
N PRO A 38 -5.70 -4.10 -38.56
CA PRO A 38 -6.52 -3.02 -39.09
C PRO A 38 -7.63 -2.59 -38.13
N SER A 39 -7.84 -1.29 -37.95
CA SER A 39 -8.86 -0.74 -37.04
C SER A 39 -10.28 -1.23 -37.34
N GLY A 40 -10.56 -1.64 -38.59
CA GLY A 40 -11.87 -2.17 -39.02
C GLY A 40 -12.30 -3.48 -38.34
N ILE A 41 -11.38 -4.24 -37.74
CA ILE A 41 -11.74 -5.45 -36.97
C ILE A 41 -12.07 -5.14 -35.51
N PHE A 42 -11.89 -3.91 -35.05
CA PHE A 42 -12.11 -3.52 -33.66
C PHE A 42 -13.43 -2.79 -33.48
N GLN A 43 -14.15 -3.14 -32.42
CA GLN A 43 -15.37 -2.49 -32.01
C GLN A 43 -15.18 -1.80 -30.66
N LYS A 44 -15.67 -0.56 -30.57
CA LYS A 44 -15.71 0.19 -29.33
C LYS A 44 -16.65 -0.48 -28.34
N ARG A 45 -16.13 -0.87 -27.18
CA ARG A 45 -16.85 -1.44 -26.04
C ARG A 45 -16.57 -0.60 -24.79
N LYS A 46 -17.20 -0.96 -23.68
CA LYS A 46 -16.99 -0.32 -22.38
C LYS A 46 -16.57 -1.38 -21.37
N LYS A 47 -15.37 -1.24 -20.80
CA LYS A 47 -14.81 -2.09 -19.73
C LYS A 47 -14.18 -1.18 -18.68
N TYR A 48 -14.27 -1.55 -17.41
CA TYR A 48 -13.77 -0.73 -16.29
C TYR A 48 -14.31 0.72 -16.33
N ASN A 49 -15.56 0.91 -16.73
CA ASN A 49 -16.19 2.22 -16.95
C ASN A 49 -15.50 3.16 -17.98
N VAL A 50 -14.58 2.65 -18.82
CA VAL A 50 -13.90 3.42 -19.88
C VAL A 50 -14.11 2.81 -21.27
N PRO A 51 -14.05 3.62 -22.35
CA PRO A 51 -14.12 3.09 -23.70
C PRO A 51 -12.86 2.27 -24.01
N VAL A 52 -13.05 1.08 -24.56
CA VAL A 52 -11.98 0.17 -25.00
C VAL A 52 -12.27 -0.31 -26.42
N GLN A 53 -11.26 -0.83 -27.09
CA GLN A 53 -11.36 -1.42 -28.43
C GLN A 53 -11.16 -2.92 -28.30
N MET A 54 -12.15 -3.69 -28.73
CA MET A 54 -12.13 -5.16 -28.68
C MET A 54 -12.22 -5.71 -30.09
N SER A 55 -11.41 -6.72 -30.43
CA SER A 55 -11.46 -7.35 -31.75
C SER A 55 -12.77 -8.14 -31.92
N CYS A 56 -13.29 -8.13 -33.14
CA CYS A 56 -14.40 -8.97 -33.59
C CYS A 56 -13.93 -10.14 -34.47
N HIS A 57 -12.61 -10.26 -34.73
CA HIS A 57 -12.05 -11.34 -35.55
C HIS A 57 -12.01 -12.66 -34.75
N PRO A 58 -12.74 -13.72 -35.17
CA PRO A 58 -12.90 -14.94 -34.38
C PRO A 58 -11.58 -15.63 -34.02
N GLU A 59 -10.67 -15.78 -34.98
CA GLU A 59 -9.41 -16.51 -34.75
C GLU A 59 -8.44 -15.72 -33.85
N LEU A 60 -8.48 -14.38 -33.92
CA LEU A 60 -7.65 -13.54 -33.06
C LEU A 60 -8.15 -13.61 -31.62
N ASN A 61 -9.48 -13.56 -31.45
CA ASN A 61 -10.11 -13.65 -30.14
C ASN A 61 -9.84 -15.04 -29.53
N GLN A 62 -9.96 -16.11 -30.32
CA GLN A 62 -9.66 -17.47 -29.90
C GLN A 62 -8.20 -17.60 -29.46
N TYR A 63 -7.24 -17.10 -30.25
CA TYR A 63 -5.82 -17.13 -29.89
C TYR A 63 -5.53 -16.42 -28.55
N ILE A 64 -6.11 -15.24 -28.34
CA ILE A 64 -5.93 -14.48 -27.09
C ILE A 64 -6.56 -15.24 -25.91
N GLN A 65 -7.76 -15.81 -26.11
CA GLN A 65 -8.46 -16.59 -25.07
C GLN A 65 -7.69 -17.85 -24.69
N ASP A 66 -7.20 -18.61 -25.68
CA ASP A 66 -6.42 -19.83 -25.45
C ASP A 66 -5.10 -19.52 -24.72
N THR A 67 -4.43 -18.43 -25.12
CA THR A 67 -3.22 -17.93 -24.46
C THR A 67 -3.50 -17.65 -22.98
N LEU A 68 -4.55 -16.88 -22.66
CA LEU A 68 -4.90 -16.52 -21.28
C LEU A 68 -5.42 -17.71 -20.47
N HIS A 69 -6.11 -18.65 -21.11
CA HIS A 69 -6.59 -19.87 -20.48
C HIS A 69 -5.43 -20.76 -20.02
N CYS A 70 -4.39 -20.92 -20.86
CA CYS A 70 -3.17 -21.62 -20.48
C CYS A 70 -2.38 -20.91 -19.37
N MET A 71 -2.44 -19.58 -19.33
CA MET A 71 -1.73 -18.79 -18.32
C MET A 71 -2.41 -18.76 -16.96
N LYS A 72 -3.75 -18.87 -16.92
CA LYS A 72 -4.54 -18.75 -15.69
C LYS A 72 -4.03 -19.64 -14.54
N PRO A 73 -3.74 -20.95 -14.74
CA PRO A 73 -3.20 -21.80 -13.67
C PRO A 73 -1.84 -21.36 -13.13
N LEU A 74 -1.00 -20.70 -13.93
CA LEU A 74 0.28 -20.15 -13.50
C LEU A 74 0.08 -18.93 -12.60
N ILE A 75 -0.93 -18.11 -12.91
CA ILE A 75 -1.30 -16.94 -12.09
C ILE A 75 -1.95 -17.39 -10.78
N GLU A 76 -2.82 -18.41 -10.81
CA GLU A 76 -3.47 -18.99 -9.62
C GLU A 76 -2.46 -19.51 -8.59
N LYS A 77 -1.35 -20.08 -9.06
CA LYS A 77 -0.26 -20.61 -8.22
C LYS A 77 0.80 -19.58 -7.87
N ASN A 78 0.67 -18.33 -8.34
CA ASN A 78 1.67 -17.27 -8.22
C ASN A 78 3.03 -17.65 -8.85
N ASP A 79 3.01 -18.51 -9.87
CA ASP A 79 4.19 -18.97 -10.62
C ASP A 79 4.57 -18.01 -11.75
N ALA A 80 3.63 -17.17 -12.22
CA ALA A 80 3.88 -16.15 -13.25
C ALA A 80 4.44 -14.85 -12.62
N GLU A 81 5.65 -14.45 -13.02
CA GLU A 81 6.29 -13.20 -12.60
C GLU A 81 5.97 -12.05 -13.55
N LYS A 82 6.04 -12.30 -14.87
CA LYS A 82 5.81 -11.27 -15.90
C LYS A 82 5.02 -11.84 -17.06
N VAL A 83 4.11 -11.05 -17.59
CA VAL A 83 3.43 -11.30 -18.87
C VAL A 83 3.86 -10.21 -19.83
N VAL A 84 4.35 -10.57 -21.01
CA VAL A 84 4.92 -9.62 -21.96
C VAL A 84 4.25 -9.78 -23.31
N VAL A 85 3.61 -8.71 -23.79
CA VAL A 85 3.15 -8.63 -25.18
C VAL A 85 4.30 -8.08 -26.01
N VAL A 86 4.83 -8.89 -26.92
CA VAL A 86 5.96 -8.53 -27.79
C VAL A 86 5.43 -8.19 -29.17
N ILE A 87 5.77 -7.01 -29.68
CA ILE A 87 5.52 -6.61 -31.07
C ILE A 87 6.79 -6.89 -31.86
N MET A 88 6.66 -7.62 -32.97
CA MET A 88 7.78 -8.05 -33.82
C MET A 88 7.67 -7.46 -35.22
N ASP A 89 8.81 -7.15 -35.83
CA ASP A 89 8.88 -6.73 -37.24
C ASP A 89 8.65 -7.92 -38.21
N LYS A 90 8.73 -7.65 -39.51
CA LYS A 90 8.60 -8.68 -40.57
C LYS A 90 9.71 -9.72 -40.56
N GLU A 91 10.84 -9.41 -39.92
CA GLU A 91 11.97 -10.30 -39.75
C GLU A 91 11.92 -11.04 -38.40
N HIS A 92 10.76 -11.01 -37.71
CA HIS A 92 10.51 -11.62 -36.41
C HIS A 92 11.42 -11.10 -35.28
N ARG A 93 11.90 -9.86 -35.37
CA ARG A 93 12.70 -9.23 -34.32
C ARG A 93 11.82 -8.37 -33.41
N PRO A 94 12.03 -8.41 -32.09
CA PRO A 94 11.24 -7.64 -31.14
C PRO A 94 11.51 -6.13 -31.27
N VAL A 95 10.45 -5.36 -31.55
CA VAL A 95 10.49 -3.89 -31.68
C VAL A 95 9.98 -3.21 -30.42
N GLU A 96 8.89 -3.73 -29.84
CA GLU A 96 8.29 -3.17 -28.62
C GLU A 96 7.85 -4.28 -27.66
N ARG A 97 7.86 -3.98 -26.36
CA ARG A 97 7.40 -4.88 -25.31
C ARG A 97 6.53 -4.17 -24.29
N PHE A 98 5.33 -4.68 -24.11
CA PHE A 98 4.44 -4.27 -23.02
C PHE A 98 4.58 -5.29 -21.89
N VAL A 99 5.35 -4.92 -20.86
CA VAL A 99 5.68 -5.78 -19.73
C VAL A 99 4.70 -5.54 -18.58
N PHE A 100 3.91 -6.56 -18.24
CA PHE A 100 3.04 -6.60 -17.07
C PHE A 100 3.72 -7.43 -15.98
N GLU A 101 4.27 -6.75 -14.99
CA GLU A 101 4.89 -7.39 -13.83
C GLU A 101 3.83 -7.72 -12.77
N ILE A 102 3.80 -8.98 -12.34
CA ILE A 102 2.79 -9.53 -11.43
C ILE A 102 3.48 -9.88 -10.10
N SER A 103 2.96 -9.31 -9.02
CA SER A 103 3.39 -9.62 -7.66
C SER A 103 2.18 -9.83 -6.76
N GLN A 104 1.93 -11.08 -6.37
CA GLN A 104 0.85 -11.43 -5.44
C GLN A 104 1.43 -11.60 -4.02
N PRO A 105 0.97 -10.80 -3.04
CA PRO A 105 1.36 -10.99 -1.64
C PRO A 105 0.67 -12.22 -1.03
N THR A 106 1.37 -12.93 -0.15
CA THR A 106 1.05 -14.32 0.26
C THR A 106 -0.09 -14.47 1.26
N LEU A 107 -0.72 -13.40 1.74
CA LEU A 107 -1.74 -13.48 2.79
C LEU A 107 -2.75 -12.37 2.64
N LEU A 108 -4.03 -12.70 2.42
CA LEU A 108 -5.15 -11.82 2.73
C LEU A 108 -6.46 -12.58 2.95
N SER A 109 -7.04 -12.39 4.14
CA SER A 109 -8.48 -12.47 4.38
C SER A 109 -9.04 -11.05 4.30
N ILE A 110 -9.55 -10.62 3.14
CA ILE A 110 -10.21 -9.32 2.98
C ILE A 110 -11.63 -9.52 2.46
N SER A 111 -12.57 -8.78 3.04
CA SER A 111 -13.96 -8.64 2.60
C SER A 111 -14.02 -8.14 1.14
N SER A 112 -14.71 -8.89 0.29
CA SER A 112 -14.58 -8.89 -1.18
C SER A 112 -14.99 -7.62 -1.91
N ASP A 113 -15.98 -6.88 -1.42
CA ASP A 113 -16.73 -5.98 -2.32
C ASP A 113 -16.11 -4.59 -2.50
N SER A 114 -15.49 -4.01 -1.46
CA SER A 114 -14.80 -2.71 -1.59
C SER A 114 -13.44 -2.83 -2.30
N LEU A 115 -12.77 -3.98 -2.17
CA LEU A 115 -11.50 -4.24 -2.83
C LEU A 115 -11.70 -4.37 -4.36
N LEU A 116 -12.77 -5.03 -4.80
CA LEU A 116 -13.04 -5.21 -6.23
C LEU A 116 -13.28 -3.87 -6.95
N SER A 117 -14.02 -2.94 -6.34
CA SER A 117 -14.24 -1.61 -6.93
C SER A 117 -12.94 -0.80 -6.99
N HIS A 118 -12.08 -0.89 -5.96
CA HIS A 118 -10.79 -0.23 -5.97
C HIS A 118 -9.85 -0.81 -7.03
N VAL A 119 -9.78 -2.13 -7.15
CA VAL A 119 -9.03 -2.81 -8.20
C VAL A 119 -9.55 -2.40 -9.57
N GLU A 120 -10.86 -2.32 -9.79
CA GLU A 120 -11.46 -1.83 -11.04
C GLU A 120 -10.98 -0.40 -11.40
N GLN A 121 -10.95 0.51 -10.42
CA GLN A 121 -10.44 1.87 -10.61
C GLN A 121 -8.93 1.89 -10.97
N LEU A 122 -8.14 1.02 -10.36
CA LEU A 122 -6.71 0.89 -10.67
C LEU A 122 -6.50 0.35 -12.09
N LEU A 123 -7.20 -0.72 -12.46
CA LEU A 123 -7.14 -1.32 -13.80
C LEU A 123 -7.61 -0.33 -14.87
N ARG A 124 -8.66 0.45 -14.58
CA ARG A 124 -9.12 1.56 -15.44
C ARG A 124 -7.99 2.54 -15.77
N ALA A 125 -7.16 2.88 -14.80
CA ALA A 125 -6.03 3.79 -15.02
C ALA A 125 -4.97 3.19 -15.95
N PHE A 126 -4.76 1.86 -15.95
CA PHE A 126 -3.89 1.19 -16.93
C PHE A 126 -4.46 1.29 -18.33
N ILE A 127 -5.74 0.95 -18.49
CA ILE A 127 -6.43 1.01 -19.78
C ILE A 127 -6.35 2.42 -20.38
N LEU A 128 -6.61 3.46 -19.57
CA LEU A 128 -6.47 4.84 -20.01
C LEU A 128 -5.03 5.18 -20.43
N LYS A 129 -4.01 4.70 -19.71
CA LYS A 129 -2.61 4.93 -20.07
C LYS A 129 -2.20 4.22 -21.37
N ILE A 130 -2.69 3.00 -21.59
CA ILE A 130 -2.48 2.28 -22.86
C ILE A 130 -3.17 3.03 -24.00
N SER A 131 -4.37 3.57 -23.78
CA SER A 131 -5.13 4.29 -24.83
C SER A 131 -4.46 5.56 -25.36
N VAL A 132 -3.48 6.12 -24.62
CA VAL A 132 -2.73 7.34 -24.99
C VAL A 132 -1.22 7.10 -25.07
N CYS A 133 -0.79 5.83 -25.19
CA CYS A 133 0.63 5.49 -25.20
C CYS A 133 1.32 5.85 -26.53
N ASP A 134 0.54 5.97 -27.62
CA ASP A 134 0.98 6.47 -28.93
C ASP A 134 1.64 7.84 -28.86
N ALA A 135 1.21 8.73 -27.95
CA ALA A 135 1.82 10.04 -27.74
C ALA A 135 3.24 9.98 -27.14
N VAL A 136 3.64 8.85 -26.57
CA VAL A 136 4.92 8.66 -25.86
C VAL A 136 5.84 7.66 -26.59
N LEU A 137 5.27 6.79 -27.43
CA LEU A 137 5.98 5.77 -28.18
C LEU A 137 6.24 6.22 -29.63
N ASN A 138 7.32 5.74 -30.23
CA ASN A 138 7.59 5.98 -31.65
C ASN A 138 6.67 5.12 -32.52
N ASN A 139 6.51 5.44 -33.80
CA ASN A 139 5.72 4.59 -34.70
C ASN A 139 6.45 3.27 -35.00
N ASN A 140 5.68 2.18 -35.04
CA ASN A 140 6.19 0.86 -35.42
C ASN A 140 6.37 0.75 -36.94
N PRO A 141 7.29 -0.12 -37.41
CA PRO A 141 7.39 -0.42 -38.83
C PRO A 141 6.10 -1.09 -39.33
N PRO A 142 5.74 -0.94 -40.62
CA PRO A 142 4.54 -1.55 -41.17
C PRO A 142 4.64 -3.08 -41.19
N GLY A 143 3.52 -3.77 -41.01
CA GLY A 143 3.45 -5.23 -41.08
C GLY A 143 4.06 -5.94 -39.86
N CYS A 144 3.92 -5.35 -38.68
CA CYS A 144 4.28 -5.99 -37.43
C CYS A 144 3.35 -7.18 -37.10
N SER A 145 3.87 -8.13 -36.35
CA SER A 145 3.13 -9.22 -35.70
C SER A 145 3.26 -9.13 -34.18
N PHE A 146 2.60 -10.02 -33.43
CA PHE A 146 2.75 -10.06 -31.98
C PHE A 146 2.84 -11.49 -31.42
N SER A 147 3.47 -11.62 -30.26
CA SER A 147 3.49 -12.84 -29.45
C SER A 147 3.35 -12.48 -27.96
N VAL A 148 3.04 -13.48 -27.13
CA VAL A 148 2.94 -13.31 -25.67
C VAL A 148 3.98 -14.20 -25.00
N LEU A 149 4.83 -13.60 -24.18
CA LEU A 149 5.82 -14.30 -23.37
C LEU A 149 5.38 -14.30 -21.90
N VAL A 150 5.71 -15.37 -21.18
CA VAL A 150 5.46 -15.47 -19.74
C VAL A 150 6.78 -15.81 -19.07
N HIS A 151 7.21 -14.95 -18.15
CA HIS A 151 8.34 -15.26 -17.28
C HIS A 151 7.80 -15.95 -16.03
N THR A 152 8.26 -17.17 -15.79
CA THR A 152 7.89 -17.96 -14.62
C THR A 152 8.95 -17.86 -13.54
N ARG A 153 8.54 -18.00 -12.28
CA ARG A 153 9.47 -18.10 -11.14
C ARG A 153 10.22 -19.44 -11.23
N GLU A 154 11.48 -19.47 -10.78
CA GLU A 154 12.44 -20.59 -10.98
C GLU A 154 11.92 -21.99 -10.60
N ALA A 155 10.94 -22.10 -9.69
CA ALA A 155 10.33 -23.37 -9.28
C ALA A 155 9.36 -23.98 -10.33
N ALA A 156 8.90 -23.19 -11.31
CA ALA A 156 7.78 -23.52 -12.20
C ALA A 156 8.17 -23.91 -13.63
N THR A 157 9.46 -23.84 -14.02
CA THR A 157 9.90 -24.27 -15.36
C THR A 157 9.57 -25.75 -15.63
N ARG A 158 9.50 -26.58 -14.57
CA ARG A 158 9.09 -27.99 -14.62
C ARG A 158 7.57 -28.21 -14.63
N SER A 159 6.76 -27.19 -14.32
CA SER A 159 5.31 -27.31 -14.25
C SER A 159 4.62 -27.02 -15.58
N MET A 160 5.25 -26.28 -16.50
CA MET A 160 4.67 -25.94 -17.82
C MET A 160 4.36 -27.18 -18.69
N GLU A 161 5.17 -28.24 -18.65
CA GLU A 161 4.83 -29.52 -19.32
C GLU A 161 3.54 -30.16 -18.77
N LYS A 162 3.21 -29.90 -17.50
CA LYS A 162 1.98 -30.40 -16.84
C LYS A 162 0.81 -29.41 -16.91
N VAL A 163 1.06 -28.16 -17.28
CA VAL A 163 0.06 -27.07 -17.37
C VAL A 163 -0.46 -26.89 -18.81
N GLN A 164 -0.10 -27.77 -19.75
CA GLN A 164 -0.75 -27.82 -21.07
C GLN A 164 -2.22 -28.23 -20.93
N VAL A 165 -3.08 -27.25 -20.61
CA VAL A 165 -4.53 -27.43 -20.43
C VAL A 165 -5.21 -27.71 -21.77
N ILE A 166 -4.69 -27.12 -22.86
CA ILE A 166 -5.20 -27.25 -24.21
C ILE A 166 -4.22 -28.11 -25.02
N LYS A 167 -4.68 -29.29 -25.47
CA LYS A 167 -3.83 -30.28 -26.17
C LYS A 167 -3.22 -29.77 -27.48
N ASP A 168 -3.90 -28.85 -28.16
CA ASP A 168 -3.49 -28.33 -29.47
C ASP A 168 -2.90 -26.90 -29.40
N PHE A 169 -2.54 -26.42 -28.20
CA PHE A 169 -1.91 -25.11 -27.97
C PHE A 169 -0.64 -25.25 -27.10
N PRO A 170 0.46 -25.79 -27.65
CA PRO A 170 1.67 -26.05 -26.87
C PRO A 170 2.46 -24.76 -26.60
N TRP A 171 2.85 -24.58 -25.35
CA TRP A 171 3.85 -23.58 -24.98
C TRP A 171 5.26 -24.15 -25.14
N ILE A 172 6.16 -23.33 -25.67
CA ILE A 172 7.57 -23.66 -25.83
C ILE A 172 8.44 -22.69 -25.02
N VAL A 173 9.66 -23.11 -24.73
CA VAL A 173 10.67 -22.21 -24.15
C VAL A 173 11.05 -21.20 -25.23
N ALA A 174 11.01 -19.92 -24.88
CA ALA A 174 11.30 -18.84 -25.82
C ALA A 174 12.80 -18.81 -26.19
N ASP A 175 13.08 -18.67 -27.48
CA ASP A 175 14.44 -18.56 -27.99
C ASP A 175 15.06 -17.18 -27.67
N GLU A 176 16.39 -17.13 -27.53
CA GLU A 176 17.09 -15.89 -27.20
C GLU A 176 16.84 -14.77 -28.23
N GLN A 177 16.58 -15.09 -29.50
CA GLN A 177 16.30 -14.08 -30.53
C GLN A 177 14.95 -13.37 -30.32
N GLU A 178 13.93 -14.07 -29.80
CA GLU A 178 12.62 -13.48 -29.51
C GLU A 178 12.66 -12.64 -28.22
N VAL A 179 13.57 -13.00 -27.30
CA VAL A 179 13.76 -12.37 -25.98
C VAL A 179 14.84 -11.30 -25.96
N HIS A 180 15.75 -11.24 -26.92
CA HIS A 180 16.80 -10.21 -26.95
C HIS A 180 16.33 -8.91 -27.62
N MET A 181 16.35 -7.80 -26.89
CA MET A 181 16.23 -6.45 -27.46
C MET A 181 17.55 -5.72 -27.24
N LYS A 182 18.09 -5.12 -28.30
CA LYS A 182 19.31 -4.31 -28.21
C LYS A 182 18.97 -2.94 -27.64
N GLU A 183 19.49 -2.63 -26.45
CA GLU A 183 19.39 -1.32 -25.76
C GLU A 183 17.95 -0.76 -25.66
N PRO A 184 17.02 -1.47 -25.00
CA PRO A 184 15.64 -1.03 -24.89
C PRO A 184 15.51 0.23 -24.01
N ARG A 185 14.78 1.23 -24.50
CA ARG A 185 14.39 2.40 -23.69
C ARG A 185 13.19 2.04 -22.82
N LEU A 186 13.38 1.98 -21.50
CA LEU A 186 12.31 1.71 -20.55
C LEU A 186 11.40 2.94 -20.38
N ILE A 187 10.12 2.77 -20.70
CA ILE A 187 9.09 3.83 -20.59
C ILE A 187 8.03 3.37 -19.58
N PRO A 188 8.01 3.92 -18.36
CA PRO A 188 7.01 3.55 -17.37
C PRO A 188 5.63 4.12 -17.76
N LEU A 189 4.67 3.24 -18.06
CA LEU A 189 3.30 3.65 -18.36
C LEU A 189 2.47 3.85 -17.09
N LYS A 190 2.46 2.84 -16.22
CA LYS A 190 1.74 2.85 -14.95
C LYS A 190 2.28 1.79 -13.99
N THR A 191 2.23 2.11 -12.70
CA THR A 191 2.43 1.16 -11.61
C THR A 191 1.18 1.20 -10.74
N MET A 192 0.67 0.03 -10.34
CA MET A 192 -0.32 -0.10 -9.27
C MET A 192 0.27 -0.90 -8.13
N THR A 193 0.01 -0.43 -6.92
CA THR A 193 0.17 -1.20 -5.69
C THR A 193 -1.21 -1.21 -5.05
N SER A 194 -1.85 -2.38 -4.94
CA SER A 194 -3.15 -2.52 -4.28
C SER A 194 -3.03 -2.41 -2.75
N ASP A 195 -4.18 -2.40 -2.09
CA ASP A 195 -4.47 -1.84 -0.77
C ASP A 195 -3.53 -2.23 0.36
N ILE A 196 -2.77 -3.33 0.30
CA ILE A 196 -1.82 -3.65 1.36
C ILE A 196 -0.75 -2.57 1.52
N VAL A 197 -0.21 -2.00 0.44
CA VAL A 197 0.81 -0.95 0.57
C VAL A 197 0.19 0.39 0.96
N LYS A 198 -1.06 0.64 0.56
CA LYS A 198 -1.78 1.86 0.94
C LYS A 198 -2.26 1.79 2.38
N GLU A 199 -2.87 0.69 2.79
CA GLU A 199 -3.35 0.40 4.14
C GLU A 199 -2.17 0.25 5.10
N PHE A 200 -1.09 -0.42 4.71
CA PHE A 200 0.16 -0.41 5.48
C PHE A 200 0.74 0.99 5.57
N ARG A 201 0.74 1.79 4.50
CA ARG A 201 1.19 3.19 4.55
C ARG A 201 0.29 4.07 5.41
N LYS A 202 -1.04 3.88 5.35
CA LYS A 202 -2.05 4.57 6.17
C LYS A 202 -1.89 4.19 7.63
N CYS A 203 -1.86 2.90 7.96
CA CYS A 203 -1.61 2.37 9.29
C CYS A 203 -0.25 2.85 9.83
N LEU A 204 0.79 2.85 9.01
CA LEU A 204 2.12 3.31 9.38
C LEU A 204 2.15 4.82 9.62
N GLN A 205 1.45 5.60 8.80
CA GLN A 205 1.31 7.04 8.96
C GLN A 205 0.49 7.38 10.22
N GLN A 206 -0.61 6.67 10.47
CA GLN A 206 -1.38 6.78 11.72
C GLN A 206 -0.52 6.44 12.93
N LEU A 207 0.23 5.33 12.88
CA LEU A 207 1.16 4.92 13.94
C LEU A 207 2.25 5.97 14.18
N LEU A 208 2.82 6.56 13.12
CA LEU A 208 3.82 7.61 13.21
C LEU A 208 3.26 8.91 13.82
N VAL A 209 2.02 9.27 13.49
CA VAL A 209 1.36 10.46 14.06
C VAL A 209 0.97 10.24 15.52
N GLN A 210 0.42 9.07 15.85
CA GLN A 210 0.02 8.73 17.23
C GLN A 210 1.22 8.53 18.17
N SER A 211 2.35 8.07 17.64
CA SER A 211 3.53 7.78 18.45
C SER A 211 4.44 8.98 18.71
N GLN A 212 4.18 10.18 18.16
CA GLN A 212 5.11 11.33 18.26
C GLN A 212 5.51 11.68 19.69
N PHE A 213 4.52 11.80 20.58
CA PHE A 213 4.76 12.10 21.99
C PHE A 213 5.43 10.92 22.71
N SER A 214 4.90 9.70 22.49
CA SER A 214 5.41 8.47 23.10
C SER A 214 6.86 8.17 22.68
N LEU A 215 7.24 8.51 21.45
CA LEU A 215 8.60 8.38 20.93
C LEU A 215 9.56 9.35 21.65
N GLY A 216 9.11 10.58 21.95
CA GLY A 216 9.86 11.52 22.77
C GLY A 216 10.14 10.97 24.18
N CYS A 217 9.12 10.39 24.82
CA CYS A 217 9.27 9.71 26.11
C CYS A 217 10.22 8.51 26.03
N ALA A 218 10.10 7.69 24.98
CA ALA A 218 10.94 6.52 24.74
C ALA A 218 12.42 6.90 24.58
N LEU A 219 12.71 7.95 23.80
CA LEU A 219 14.07 8.46 23.60
C LEU A 219 14.63 9.08 24.89
N SER A 220 13.84 9.83 25.64
CA SER A 220 14.25 10.41 26.93
C SER A 220 14.60 9.32 27.96
N CYS A 221 13.76 8.30 28.08
CA CYS A 221 13.99 7.14 28.94
C CYS A 221 15.27 6.37 28.52
N SER A 222 15.42 6.12 27.22
CA SER A 222 16.59 5.44 26.67
C SER A 222 17.89 6.22 26.93
N LEU A 223 17.88 7.54 26.73
CA LEU A 223 19.02 8.41 27.01
C LEU A 223 19.34 8.47 28.52
N HIS A 224 18.32 8.47 29.38
CA HIS A 224 18.52 8.42 30.82
C HIS A 224 19.25 7.14 31.23
N PHE A 225 18.80 6.00 30.72
CA PHE A 225 19.39 4.69 31.00
C PHE A 225 20.81 4.55 30.45
N LEU A 226 21.03 4.92 29.18
CA LEU A 226 22.34 4.80 28.53
C LEU A 226 23.41 5.73 29.12
N HIS A 227 23.01 6.88 29.67
CA HIS A 227 23.94 7.84 30.27
C HIS A 227 24.06 7.70 31.80
N GLU A 228 23.45 6.68 32.39
CA GLU A 228 23.56 6.42 33.82
C GLU A 228 25.02 6.07 34.17
N GLY A 229 25.65 6.84 35.06
CA GLY A 229 27.07 6.68 35.42
C GLY A 229 28.08 7.38 34.50
N ALA A 230 27.64 8.10 33.46
CA ALA A 230 28.54 8.84 32.57
C ALA A 230 29.00 10.17 33.18
N ILE A 231 30.33 10.40 33.21
CA ILE A 231 30.98 11.60 33.79
C ILE A 231 30.52 12.90 33.09
N HIS A 232 30.23 12.85 31.78
CA HIS A 232 29.85 14.00 30.96
C HIS A 232 28.41 13.93 30.41
N ARG A 233 27.48 13.39 31.20
CA ARG A 233 26.06 13.26 30.83
C ARG A 233 25.46 14.53 30.24
N TRP A 234 25.80 15.70 30.77
CA TRP A 234 25.25 16.99 30.31
C TRP A 234 25.72 17.35 28.89
N LEU A 235 26.97 17.05 28.52
CA LEU A 235 27.49 17.31 27.17
C LEU A 235 26.79 16.42 26.14
N CYS A 236 26.56 15.15 26.45
CA CYS A 236 25.82 14.24 25.58
C CYS A 236 24.36 14.69 25.39
N LEU A 237 23.73 15.23 26.44
CA LEU A 237 22.38 15.80 26.35
C LEU A 237 22.34 17.08 25.51
N ILE A 238 23.33 17.96 25.65
CA ILE A 238 23.47 19.16 24.81
C ILE A 238 23.66 18.77 23.34
N LEU A 239 24.50 17.78 23.06
CA LEU A 239 24.70 17.28 21.71
C LEU A 239 23.41 16.70 21.11
N ALA A 240 22.69 15.87 21.87
CA ALA A 240 21.39 15.32 21.45
C ALA A 240 20.36 16.42 21.18
N ALA A 241 20.29 17.44 22.03
CA ALA A 241 19.43 18.60 21.83
C ALA A 241 19.83 19.41 20.59
N ALA A 242 21.12 19.64 20.36
CA ALA A 242 21.63 20.37 19.21
C ALA A 242 21.33 19.66 17.87
N LEU A 243 21.56 18.34 17.82
CA LEU A 243 21.23 17.53 16.64
C LEU A 243 19.72 17.50 16.38
N SER A 244 18.91 17.34 17.44
CA SER A 244 17.45 17.37 17.33
C SER A 244 16.95 18.72 16.81
N TRP A 245 17.51 19.82 17.32
CA TRP A 245 17.20 21.18 16.86
C TRP A 245 17.59 21.40 15.39
N PHE A 246 18.77 20.93 14.99
CA PHE A 246 19.25 21.01 13.61
C PHE A 246 18.32 20.25 12.66
N LEU A 247 17.95 19.01 13.01
CA LEU A 247 17.05 18.18 12.21
C LEU A 247 15.67 18.82 12.08
N ALA A 248 15.10 19.32 13.20
CA ALA A 248 13.83 20.04 13.21
C ALA A 248 13.88 21.31 12.34
N ARG A 249 14.99 22.06 12.36
CA ARG A 249 15.17 23.24 11.50
C ARG A 249 15.18 22.86 10.02
N LYS A 250 15.88 21.80 9.63
CA LYS A 250 15.91 21.33 8.23
C LYS A 250 14.54 20.83 7.77
N ALA A 251 13.84 20.06 8.60
CA ALA A 251 12.48 19.59 8.29
C ALA A 251 11.49 20.76 8.12
N ARG A 252 11.54 21.77 8.99
CA ARG A 252 10.68 22.97 8.87
C ARG A 252 10.98 23.79 7.63
N LEU A 253 12.25 23.93 7.24
CA LEU A 253 12.63 24.61 6.00
C LEU A 253 12.10 23.87 4.77
N LEU A 254 12.20 22.54 4.76
CA LEU A 254 11.64 21.70 3.71
C LEU A 254 10.11 21.83 3.63
N LEU A 255 9.42 21.78 4.76
CA LEU A 255 7.97 21.96 4.83
C LEU A 255 7.54 23.33 4.28
N ARG A 256 8.20 24.41 4.70
CA ARG A 256 7.92 25.76 4.18
C ARG A 256 8.17 25.87 2.68
N HIS A 257 9.23 25.24 2.17
CA HIS A 257 9.51 25.21 0.75
C HIS A 257 8.41 24.50 -0.04
N VAL A 258 7.97 23.32 0.43
CA VAL A 258 6.90 22.55 -0.22
C VAL A 258 5.57 23.31 -0.18
N MET A 259 5.21 23.90 0.97
CA MET A 259 3.95 24.63 1.13
C MET A 259 3.92 25.93 0.33
N ALA A 260 4.99 26.74 0.39
CA ALA A 260 5.01 28.06 -0.26
C ALA A 260 5.09 27.99 -1.79
N LEU A 261 5.66 26.90 -2.34
CA LEU A 261 5.87 26.73 -3.78
C LEU A 261 4.99 25.62 -4.37
N PHE A 262 3.95 25.20 -3.64
CA PHE A 262 3.08 24.10 -4.05
C PHE A 262 2.46 24.34 -5.44
N GLU A 263 1.92 25.54 -5.69
CA GLU A 263 1.31 25.89 -6.99
C GLU A 263 2.32 25.95 -8.13
N LEU A 264 3.54 26.41 -7.87
CA LEU A 264 4.59 26.48 -8.89
C LEU A 264 5.08 25.08 -9.25
N HIS A 265 5.30 24.22 -8.25
CA HIS A 265 5.78 22.86 -8.44
C HIS A 265 4.72 21.88 -8.96
N SER A 266 3.43 22.13 -8.71
CA SER A 266 2.35 21.30 -9.27
C SER A 266 2.20 21.50 -10.78
N SER A 267 2.49 22.70 -11.29
CA SER A 267 2.41 23.00 -12.73
C SER A 267 3.68 22.61 -13.49
N GLN A 268 4.86 22.77 -12.91
CA GLN A 268 6.11 22.54 -13.63
C GLN A 268 7.20 21.88 -12.75
N ARG A 269 7.63 20.67 -13.16
CA ARG A 269 8.39 19.72 -12.33
C ARG A 269 9.91 19.91 -12.40
N TYR A 270 10.45 21.01 -11.86
CA TYR A 270 11.90 21.29 -11.94
C TYR A 270 12.64 21.42 -10.61
N CYS A 271 11.95 21.29 -9.47
CA CYS A 271 12.64 21.41 -8.18
C CYS A 271 13.37 20.10 -7.80
N GLY A 272 14.71 20.14 -7.81
CA GLY A 272 15.54 19.00 -7.42
C GLY A 272 15.28 18.50 -5.99
N ILE A 273 14.91 19.38 -5.05
CA ILE A 273 14.58 19.00 -3.67
C ILE A 273 13.28 18.19 -3.63
N CYS A 274 12.23 18.64 -4.32
CA CYS A 274 10.94 17.94 -4.38
C CYS A 274 11.04 16.64 -5.19
N ILE A 275 11.81 16.63 -6.28
CA ILE A 275 12.09 15.42 -7.08
C ILE A 275 12.89 14.41 -6.25
N SER A 276 13.90 14.86 -5.49
CA SER A 276 14.65 14.00 -4.57
C SER A 276 13.72 13.43 -3.49
N LEU A 277 12.82 14.24 -2.91
CA LEU A 277 11.87 13.79 -1.89
C LEU A 277 10.86 12.78 -2.46
N LEU A 278 10.39 13.01 -3.69
CA LEU A 278 9.46 12.12 -4.40
C LEU A 278 10.12 10.78 -4.75
N THR A 279 11.39 10.80 -5.17
CA THR A 279 12.15 9.59 -5.50
C THR A 279 12.59 8.82 -4.26
N SER A 280 13.03 9.50 -3.19
CA SER A 280 13.44 8.86 -1.94
C SER A 280 12.29 8.49 -1.00
N GLY A 281 11.07 8.96 -1.27
CA GLY A 281 9.90 8.79 -0.39
C GLY A 281 9.59 7.33 -0.06
N HIS A 282 9.82 6.41 -1.01
CA HIS A 282 9.63 4.97 -0.80
C HIS A 282 10.60 4.36 0.21
N CYS A 283 11.80 4.93 0.40
CA CYS A 283 12.78 4.45 1.38
C CYS A 283 12.67 5.16 2.74
N LEU A 284 12.16 6.39 2.75
CA LEU A 284 12.12 7.24 3.93
C LEU A 284 11.14 6.72 4.99
N LEU A 285 9.96 6.26 4.56
CA LEU A 285 8.94 5.75 5.47
C LEU A 285 9.34 4.41 6.15
N PRO A 286 9.89 3.41 5.43
CA PRO A 286 10.48 2.22 6.07
C PRO A 286 11.66 2.52 7.00
N MET A 287 12.47 3.53 6.67
CA MET A 287 13.61 3.93 7.50
C MET A 287 13.16 4.56 8.83
N LEU A 288 12.17 5.45 8.79
CA LEU A 288 11.52 6.00 9.98
C LEU A 288 10.90 4.92 10.86
N TYR A 289 10.20 3.96 10.25
CA TYR A 289 9.62 2.84 10.97
C TYR A 289 10.67 1.99 11.70
N LYS A 290 11.77 1.65 11.03
CA LYS A 290 12.89 0.91 11.64
C LYS A 290 13.52 1.70 12.80
N ALA A 291 13.73 3.00 12.63
CA ALA A 291 14.26 3.85 13.69
C ALA A 291 13.31 3.91 14.90
N MET A 292 12.01 4.03 14.65
CA MET A 292 10.96 4.05 15.69
C MET A 292 10.90 2.73 16.46
N THR A 293 10.90 1.59 15.75
CA THR A 293 10.90 0.26 16.39
C THR A 293 12.15 0.06 17.26
N ILE A 294 13.33 0.44 16.77
CA ILE A 294 14.57 0.40 17.57
C ILE A 294 14.43 1.27 18.83
N ALA A 295 13.93 2.50 18.70
CA ALA A 295 13.77 3.41 19.83
C ALA A 295 12.82 2.85 20.90
N PHE A 296 11.68 2.26 20.49
CA PHE A 296 10.75 1.63 21.44
C PHE A 296 11.34 0.36 22.06
N SER A 297 12.05 -0.48 21.31
CA SER A 297 12.70 -1.68 21.87
C SER A 297 13.75 -1.31 22.93
N VAL A 298 14.59 -0.32 22.67
CA VAL A 298 15.57 0.18 23.66
C VAL A 298 14.86 0.77 24.87
N ALA A 299 13.78 1.53 24.67
CA ALA A 299 13.01 2.12 25.76
C ALA A 299 12.32 1.08 26.65
N VAL A 300 11.84 -0.03 26.08
CA VAL A 300 11.28 -1.17 26.85
C VAL A 300 12.37 -1.81 27.71
N VAL A 301 13.57 -2.04 27.17
CA VAL A 301 14.68 -2.59 27.96
C VAL A 301 15.08 -1.62 29.09
N ALA A 302 15.19 -0.33 28.77
CA ALA A 302 15.50 0.72 29.74
C ALA A 302 14.45 0.80 30.85
N SER A 303 13.15 0.82 30.50
CA SER A 303 12.07 0.92 31.48
C SER A 303 12.01 -0.31 32.38
N VAL A 304 12.14 -1.52 31.84
CA VAL A 304 12.21 -2.76 32.62
C VAL A 304 13.41 -2.73 33.58
N SER A 305 14.58 -2.27 33.12
CA SER A 305 15.76 -2.16 33.99
C SER A 305 15.57 -1.15 35.13
N ILE A 306 14.93 0.00 34.86
CA ILE A 306 14.67 1.03 35.88
C ILE A 306 13.66 0.51 36.90
N ILE A 307 12.58 -0.13 36.44
CA ILE A 307 11.55 -0.71 37.30
C ILE A 307 12.15 -1.82 38.16
N ASN A 308 12.93 -2.73 37.58
CA ASN A 308 13.53 -3.85 38.30
C ASN A 308 14.56 -3.41 39.36
N ARG A 309 15.17 -2.22 39.21
CA ARG A 309 16.05 -1.64 40.25
C ARG A 309 15.28 -1.03 41.42
N HIS A 310 14.05 -0.59 41.20
CA HIS A 310 13.24 0.09 42.22
C HIS A 310 12.38 -0.87 43.07
N PHE A 311 12.10 -2.09 42.60
CA PHE A 311 11.34 -3.09 43.36
C PHE A 311 12.28 -4.18 43.91
N LEU A 312 12.56 -4.13 45.23
CA LEU A 312 13.39 -5.12 45.92
C LEU A 312 12.61 -6.37 46.37
N SER A 313 11.27 -6.38 46.27
CA SER A 313 10.42 -7.53 46.64
C SER A 313 9.29 -7.82 45.64
N ALA A 314 8.99 -9.11 45.43
CA ALA A 314 7.96 -9.58 44.48
C ALA A 314 6.52 -9.11 44.83
N THR A 315 6.25 -8.86 46.11
CA THR A 315 4.96 -8.39 46.64
C THR A 315 4.69 -6.92 46.33
N GLU A 316 5.70 -6.05 46.32
CA GLU A 316 5.56 -4.64 45.92
C GLU A 316 5.43 -4.49 44.40
N ALA A 317 6.12 -5.34 43.64
CA ALA A 317 5.94 -5.41 42.19
C ALA A 317 4.48 -5.77 41.84
N LEU A 318 3.89 -6.78 42.48
CA LEU A 318 2.49 -7.17 42.26
C LEU A 318 1.49 -6.03 42.53
N ARG A 319 1.76 -5.15 43.52
CA ARG A 319 0.90 -3.99 43.82
C ARG A 319 0.91 -2.92 42.72
N PHE A 320 1.97 -2.85 41.91
CA PHE A 320 2.08 -1.92 40.79
C PHE A 320 1.65 -2.55 39.45
N TRP A 321 2.09 -3.78 39.17
CA TRP A 321 1.82 -4.46 37.91
C TRP A 321 0.35 -4.83 37.74
N THR A 322 -0.34 -5.26 38.81
CA THR A 322 -1.74 -5.70 38.72
C THR A 322 -2.69 -4.56 38.30
N PRO A 323 -2.68 -3.38 38.94
CA PRO A 323 -3.50 -2.24 38.49
C PRO A 323 -3.13 -1.76 37.08
N LEU A 324 -1.83 -1.78 36.75
CA LEU A 324 -1.34 -1.36 35.43
C LEU A 324 -1.86 -2.29 34.33
N THR A 325 -1.75 -3.61 34.52
CA THR A 325 -2.26 -4.59 33.58
C THR A 325 -3.77 -4.48 33.42
N ILE A 326 -4.52 -4.31 34.52
CA ILE A 326 -5.97 -4.14 34.46
C ILE A 326 -6.34 -2.88 33.68
N CYS A 327 -5.69 -1.75 33.97
CA CYS A 327 -5.92 -0.48 33.29
C CYS A 327 -5.66 -0.58 31.77
N TYR A 328 -4.55 -1.19 31.36
CA TYR A 328 -4.24 -1.39 29.94
C TYR A 328 -5.16 -2.40 29.25
N THR A 329 -5.57 -3.48 29.93
CA THR A 329 -6.53 -4.44 29.35
C THR A 329 -7.90 -3.81 29.13
N LEU A 330 -8.40 -3.01 30.09
CA LEU A 330 -9.66 -2.26 29.94
C LEU A 330 -9.56 -1.20 28.85
N LEU A 331 -8.41 -0.53 28.72
CA LEU A 331 -8.15 0.42 27.64
C LEU A 331 -8.23 -0.26 26.27
N VAL A 332 -7.56 -1.41 26.09
CA VAL A 332 -7.58 -2.15 24.82
C VAL A 332 -8.98 -2.62 24.47
N VAL A 333 -9.74 -3.13 25.44
CA VAL A 333 -11.14 -3.57 25.24
C VAL A 333 -12.04 -2.38 24.87
N TYR A 334 -11.94 -1.27 25.60
CA TYR A 334 -12.68 -0.03 25.30
C TYR A 334 -12.38 0.47 23.89
N MET A 335 -11.10 0.44 23.49
CA MET A 335 -10.66 0.92 22.19
C MET A 335 -11.14 0.04 21.04
N GLN A 336 -11.16 -1.27 21.25
CA GLN A 336 -11.69 -2.22 20.29
C GLN A 336 -13.21 -2.04 20.09
N GLU A 337 -13.94 -1.62 21.12
CA GLU A 337 -15.38 -1.36 21.06
C GLU A 337 -15.72 -0.01 20.40
N GLU A 338 -14.95 1.05 20.66
CA GLU A 338 -15.16 2.39 20.07
C GLU A 338 -14.74 2.50 18.60
N GLN A 339 -13.72 1.75 18.15
CA GLN A 339 -13.21 1.80 16.78
C GLN A 339 -14.29 1.46 15.72
N HIS A 340 -15.38 0.81 16.13
CA HIS A 340 -16.50 0.47 15.25
C HIS A 340 -17.57 1.58 15.11
N ARG A 341 -17.52 2.68 15.89
CA ARG A 341 -18.62 3.65 15.96
C ARG A 341 -18.32 5.09 15.55
N LEU A 342 -17.05 5.53 15.48
CA LEU A 342 -16.70 6.95 15.31
C LEU A 342 -15.72 7.20 14.13
N PRO A 343 -15.77 8.39 13.49
CA PRO A 343 -14.79 8.80 12.49
C PRO A 343 -13.38 8.87 13.09
N SER A 344 -12.36 8.50 12.29
CA SER A 344 -11.00 8.20 12.77
C SER A 344 -10.33 9.34 13.52
N GLY A 345 -10.56 10.61 13.16
CA GLY A 345 -9.97 11.76 13.87
C GLY A 345 -10.42 11.87 15.33
N GLN A 346 -11.73 11.72 15.58
CA GLN A 346 -12.30 11.79 16.94
C GLN A 346 -11.96 10.55 17.78
N ALA A 347 -11.89 9.37 17.16
CA ALA A 347 -11.48 8.14 17.83
C ALA A 347 -10.04 8.24 18.39
N VAL A 348 -9.13 8.91 17.68
CA VAL A 348 -7.74 9.09 18.15
C VAL A 348 -7.65 10.04 19.34
N LEU A 349 -8.43 11.13 19.38
CA LEU A 349 -8.47 12.00 20.55
C LEU A 349 -9.05 11.28 21.78
N ASN A 350 -10.14 10.52 21.60
CA ASN A 350 -10.71 9.71 22.68
C ASN A 350 -9.70 8.70 23.22
N THR A 351 -8.96 8.02 22.34
CA THR A 351 -7.89 7.08 22.71
C THR A 351 -6.87 7.70 23.66
N VAL A 352 -6.41 8.90 23.32
CA VAL A 352 -5.37 9.62 24.08
C VAL A 352 -5.92 10.08 25.43
N VAL A 353 -7.13 10.62 25.45
CA VAL A 353 -7.81 11.06 26.68
C VAL A 353 -8.02 9.89 27.64
N VAL A 354 -8.50 8.75 27.14
CA VAL A 354 -8.73 7.56 27.98
C VAL A 354 -7.41 6.95 28.46
N ARG A 355 -6.38 6.90 27.62
CA ARG A 355 -5.04 6.40 27.99
C ARG A 355 -4.41 7.24 29.10
N LEU A 356 -4.37 8.56 28.94
CA LEU A 356 -3.77 9.44 29.94
C LEU A 356 -4.66 9.59 31.18
N GLY A 357 -5.98 9.55 31.02
CA GLY A 357 -6.92 9.50 32.13
C GLY A 357 -6.70 8.26 33.01
N GLY A 358 -6.54 7.08 32.40
CA GLY A 358 -6.23 5.84 33.10
C GLY A 358 -4.90 5.89 33.85
N LEU A 359 -3.85 6.41 33.21
CA LEU A 359 -2.54 6.65 33.86
C LEU A 359 -2.63 7.64 35.03
N THR A 360 -3.47 8.68 34.91
CA THR A 360 -3.68 9.67 35.98
C THR A 360 -4.36 9.03 37.19
N VAL A 361 -5.38 8.21 36.98
CA VAL A 361 -6.06 7.47 38.06
C VAL A 361 -5.11 6.47 38.72
N LEU A 362 -4.25 5.81 37.95
CA LEU A 362 -3.25 4.89 38.48
C LEU A 362 -2.18 5.60 39.33
N MET A 363 -1.74 6.79 38.92
CA MET A 363 -0.78 7.57 39.70
C MET A 363 -1.40 8.29 40.90
N LEU A 364 -2.70 8.60 40.88
CA LEU A 364 -3.43 9.06 42.07
C LEU A 364 -3.61 7.95 43.11
N THR A 365 -3.67 6.69 42.68
CA THR A 365 -3.88 5.52 43.56
C THR A 365 -2.57 4.94 44.11
N VAL A 366 -1.47 5.03 43.36
CA VAL A 366 -0.19 4.38 43.71
C VAL A 366 1.02 5.34 43.74
N GLY A 367 0.93 6.51 43.10
CA GLY A 367 2.06 7.43 42.87
C GLY A 367 2.14 8.60 43.85
N ARG A 368 3.18 9.45 43.68
CA ARG A 368 3.36 10.69 44.44
C ARG A 368 2.65 11.84 43.72
N TRP A 369 2.25 12.88 44.45
CA TRP A 369 1.63 14.09 43.86
C TRP A 369 2.49 14.79 42.78
N ALA A 370 3.82 14.66 42.86
CA ALA A 370 4.73 15.16 41.82
C ALA A 370 4.55 14.40 40.48
N ASP A 371 4.20 13.12 40.53
CA ASP A 371 3.99 12.28 39.33
C ASP A 371 2.70 12.70 38.60
N VAL A 372 1.68 13.16 39.35
CA VAL A 372 0.44 13.72 38.79
C VAL A 372 0.71 14.99 37.99
N LEU A 373 1.60 15.87 38.48
CA LEU A 373 2.02 17.08 37.76
C LEU A 373 2.75 16.71 36.45
N HIS A 374 3.61 15.69 36.49
CA HIS A 374 4.28 15.18 35.30
C HIS A 374 3.30 14.63 34.26
N ILE A 375 2.22 13.96 34.68
CA ILE A 375 1.18 13.47 33.76
C ILE A 375 0.41 14.62 33.12
N LEU A 376 0.11 15.69 33.86
CA LEU A 376 -0.52 16.89 33.29
C LEU A 376 0.35 17.54 32.21
N ILE A 377 1.67 17.61 32.45
CA ILE A 377 2.64 18.09 31.46
C ILE A 377 2.67 17.15 30.24
N CYS A 378 2.55 15.83 30.44
CA CYS A 378 2.45 14.87 29.35
C CYS A 378 1.18 15.09 28.52
N PHE A 379 0.05 15.43 29.16
CA PHE A 379 -1.21 15.73 28.47
C PHE A 379 -1.08 16.93 27.53
N LEU A 380 -0.47 18.02 28.02
CA LEU A 380 -0.17 19.20 27.21
C LEU A 380 0.81 18.88 26.08
N GLY A 381 1.84 18.07 26.36
CA GLY A 381 2.82 17.66 25.38
C GLY A 381 2.20 16.84 24.24
N GLU A 382 1.34 15.88 24.56
CA GLU A 382 0.68 15.05 23.55
C GLU A 382 -0.34 15.83 22.72
N ALA A 383 -1.13 16.70 23.36
CA ALA A 383 -2.04 17.61 22.66
C ALA A 383 -1.28 18.53 21.67
N SER A 384 -0.11 19.04 22.07
CA SER A 384 0.72 19.88 21.21
C SER A 384 1.28 19.16 19.98
N CYS A 385 1.44 17.82 20.03
CA CYS A 385 1.85 17.00 18.89
C CYS A 385 0.68 16.68 17.97
N LEU A 386 -0.50 16.38 18.53
CA LEU A 386 -1.66 15.91 17.78
C LEU A 386 -2.41 17.04 17.06
N LEU A 387 -2.64 18.17 17.72
CA LEU A 387 -3.46 19.27 17.18
C LEU A 387 -3.01 19.76 15.79
N PRO A 388 -1.71 19.97 15.51
CA PRO A 388 -1.25 20.39 14.18
C PRO A 388 -1.36 19.31 13.09
N THR A 389 -1.54 18.05 13.50
CA THR A 389 -1.61 16.88 12.59
C THR A 389 -3.03 16.36 12.38
N MET A 390 -4.03 16.96 13.03
CA MET A 390 -5.44 16.58 12.87
C MET A 390 -5.89 16.69 11.41
N ASP A 391 -5.50 17.77 10.72
CA ASP A 391 -5.80 17.95 9.30
C ASP A 391 -5.24 16.81 8.42
N LEU A 392 -4.10 16.24 8.82
CA LEU A 392 -3.46 15.12 8.12
C LEU A 392 -4.18 13.79 8.38
N LEU A 393 -4.76 13.62 9.58
CA LEU A 393 -5.60 12.48 9.94
C LEU A 393 -6.96 12.56 9.24
N ASP A 394 -7.58 13.74 9.26
CA ASP A 394 -8.88 13.99 8.66
C ASP A 394 -8.82 13.90 7.13
N ALA A 395 -7.74 14.37 6.50
CA ALA A 395 -7.51 14.18 5.05
C ALA A 395 -7.28 12.70 4.67
N ALA A 396 -6.70 11.91 5.58
CA ALA A 396 -6.51 10.48 5.35
C ALA A 396 -7.84 9.70 5.47
N SER A 397 -8.83 10.23 6.19
CA SER A 397 -10.15 9.64 6.37
C SER A 397 -11.24 10.21 5.46
N SER A 398 -11.15 11.47 5.05
CA SER A 398 -12.09 12.10 4.14
C SER A 398 -12.02 11.50 2.73
N GLN A 399 -10.85 10.99 2.33
CA GLN A 399 -10.72 10.16 1.13
C GLN A 399 -11.61 8.92 1.16
N ASP A 400 -11.89 8.36 2.34
CA ASP A 400 -12.74 7.18 2.48
C ASP A 400 -14.24 7.58 2.48
N GLU A 401 -14.62 8.75 3.00
CA GLU A 401 -16.00 9.27 2.96
C GLU A 401 -16.43 9.82 1.59
N GLU A 402 -15.54 10.49 0.85
CA GLU A 402 -15.83 11.01 -0.50
C GLU A 402 -16.07 9.87 -1.50
N ASP A 403 -15.29 8.79 -1.41
CA ASP A 403 -15.48 7.59 -2.23
C ASP A 403 -16.82 6.90 -1.90
N TYR A 404 -17.24 6.91 -0.62
CA TYR A 404 -18.51 6.33 -0.15
C TYR A 404 -19.74 7.19 -0.50
N THR A 405 -19.62 8.51 -0.43
CA THR A 405 -20.70 9.45 -0.81
C THR A 405 -20.87 9.58 -2.31
N GLN A 406 -19.78 9.47 -3.09
CA GLN A 406 -19.85 9.35 -4.54
C GLN A 406 -20.54 8.04 -4.95
N TYR A 407 -20.22 6.93 -4.28
CA TYR A 407 -20.90 5.63 -4.46
C TYR A 407 -22.41 5.70 -4.21
N THR A 408 -22.85 6.27 -3.09
CA THR A 408 -24.29 6.40 -2.76
C THR A 408 -25.04 7.35 -3.68
N ARG A 409 -24.40 8.41 -4.20
CA ARG A 409 -25.01 9.28 -5.21
C ARG A 409 -25.18 8.61 -6.57
N GLU A 410 -24.21 7.80 -7.01
CA GLU A 410 -24.30 7.09 -8.30
C GLU A 410 -25.29 5.92 -8.26
N HIS A 411 -25.42 5.23 -7.12
CA HIS A 411 -26.32 4.07 -6.98
C HIS A 411 -27.71 4.39 -6.39
N GLY A 412 -27.90 5.54 -5.73
CA GLY A 412 -29.19 5.98 -5.18
C GLY A 412 -30.19 6.53 -6.21
N ARG A 413 -29.78 6.76 -7.47
CA ARG A 413 -30.64 7.23 -8.57
C ARG A 413 -31.14 6.10 -9.48
N ARG A 414 -31.81 5.09 -8.91
CA ARG A 414 -32.68 4.19 -9.71
C ARG A 414 -34.13 4.33 -9.25
N PRO A 415 -35.06 4.81 -10.11
CA PRO A 415 -36.47 4.88 -9.74
C PRO A 415 -37.06 3.46 -9.68
N LEU A 416 -37.65 3.13 -8.53
CA LEU A 416 -38.40 1.89 -8.31
C LEU A 416 -39.64 1.89 -9.23
N LYS A 417 -39.57 1.22 -10.38
CA LYS A 417 -40.76 0.92 -11.20
C LYS A 417 -41.33 -0.43 -10.80
N GLN A 418 -42.59 -0.38 -10.37
CA GLN A 418 -43.51 -1.47 -10.02
C GLN A 418 -43.37 -2.71 -10.90
N LYS A 419 -43.37 -3.88 -10.26
CA LYS A 419 -43.80 -5.13 -10.90
C LYS A 419 -44.76 -5.88 -9.96
N THR A 420 -45.99 -5.38 -9.90
CA THR A 420 -47.14 -6.18 -9.47
C THR A 420 -47.80 -6.69 -10.75
N GLN A 421 -47.57 -7.95 -11.11
CA GLN A 421 -48.55 -8.79 -11.82
C GLN A 421 -48.01 -10.20 -12.10
N ASN A 422 -48.92 -11.15 -11.87
CA ASN A 422 -48.96 -12.53 -12.34
C ASN A 422 -48.32 -13.60 -11.44
N LEU A 423 -49.03 -13.92 -10.36
CA LEU A 423 -49.26 -15.32 -9.96
C LEU A 423 -50.60 -15.76 -10.57
N ARG A 424 -50.53 -16.69 -11.51
CA ARG A 424 -51.53 -17.75 -11.70
C ARG A 424 -50.76 -19.07 -11.63
#